data_AF-A0A7C9E790-F1
#
_entry.id   AF-A0A7C9E790-F1
#
_cell.length_a   1.000
_cell.length_b   1.000
_cell.length_c   1.000
_cell.angle_alpha   90.00
_cell.angle_beta   90.00
_cell.angle_gamma   90.00
#
_symmetry.space_group_name_H-M   'P 1'
#
loop_
_entity.id
_entity.type
_entity.pdbx_description
1 polymer ?
#
loop_
_entity_poly.entity_id
_entity_poly.type
_entity_poly.pdbx_seq_one_letter_code
_entity_poly.pdbx_strand_id
1 'polypeptide(L)'
;TNLSSLTHLSLFQCNLRGPLPMKILHLPHLKYLDFGYNDGLFFDSPLSNWSSSLEFLDLSWVNLSTSLPSSPGQQHLKELYLINCSTHGSIPTWVWNIS
;
A
#
# COMPACT_ATOMS: atom_id res chain seq x y z
N THR A 1 -10.72 -17.59 1.54
CA THR A 1 -11.78 -16.59 1.62
C THR A 1 -11.74 -15.75 0.37
N ASN A 2 -12.82 -15.65 -0.41
CA ASN A 2 -12.85 -14.83 -1.62
C ASN A 2 -13.36 -13.43 -1.26
N LEU A 3 -12.47 -12.43 -1.30
CA LEU A 3 -12.76 -11.03 -1.00
C LEU A 3 -12.97 -10.20 -2.28
N SER A 4 -13.39 -10.84 -3.38
CA SER A 4 -13.51 -10.19 -4.70
C SER A 4 -14.41 -8.95 -4.69
N SER A 5 -15.42 -8.89 -3.81
CA SER A 5 -16.34 -7.75 -3.70
C SER A 5 -15.87 -6.66 -2.73
N LEU A 6 -14.72 -6.83 -2.07
CA LEU A 6 -14.22 -5.86 -1.09
C LEU A 6 -13.77 -4.58 -1.82
N THR A 7 -14.34 -3.46 -1.42
CA THR A 7 -14.03 -2.13 -1.99
C THR A 7 -13.26 -1.23 -1.03
N HIS A 8 -13.47 -1.41 0.27
CA HIS A 8 -12.87 -0.58 1.31
C HIS A 8 -12.36 -1.48 2.43
N LEU A 9 -11.14 -1.22 2.87
CA LEU A 9 -10.55 -1.85 4.04
C LEU A 9 -9.69 -0.84 4.78
N SER A 10 -10.03 -0.58 6.05
CA SER A 10 -9.14 0.10 6.98
C SER A 10 -8.76 -0.87 8.09
N LEU A 11 -7.47 -0.94 8.34
CA LEU A 11 -6.82 -1.64 9.45
C LEU A 11 -5.92 -0.66 10.20
N PHE A 12 -6.32 0.62 10.22
CA PHE A 12 -5.65 1.69 10.93
C PHE A 12 -5.46 1.33 12.40
N GLN A 13 -4.23 1.51 12.91
CA GLN A 13 -3.90 1.37 14.33
C GLN A 13 -4.39 0.05 14.95
N CYS A 14 -4.29 -1.04 14.19
CA CYS A 14 -4.69 -2.38 14.62
C CYS A 14 -3.55 -3.16 15.30
N ASN A 15 -2.39 -2.53 15.53
CA ASN A 15 -1.18 -3.15 16.07
C ASN A 15 -0.77 -4.41 15.27
N LEU A 16 -0.95 -4.35 13.95
CA LEU A 16 -0.57 -5.43 13.05
C LEU A 16 0.94 -5.59 13.03
N ARG A 17 1.38 -6.84 12.93
CA ARG A 17 2.79 -7.23 12.94
C ARG A 17 3.04 -8.28 11.88
N GLY A 18 4.26 -8.29 11.33
CA GLY A 18 4.66 -9.27 10.33
C GLY A 18 4.57 -8.74 8.90
N PRO A 19 4.70 -9.63 7.91
CA PRO A 19 4.65 -9.24 6.51
C PRO A 19 3.24 -8.80 6.10
N LEU A 20 3.15 -7.68 5.36
CA LEU A 20 1.90 -7.22 4.76
C LEU A 20 1.41 -8.25 3.73
N PRO A 21 0.16 -8.72 3.82
CA PRO A 21 -0.37 -9.72 2.89
C PRO A 21 -0.62 -9.10 1.50
N MET A 22 0.41 -9.14 0.65
CA MET A 22 0.44 -8.53 -0.70
C MET A 22 -0.75 -8.89 -1.61
N LYS A 23 -1.43 -10.01 -1.36
CA LYS A 23 -2.63 -10.41 -2.10
C LYS A 23 -3.79 -9.41 -1.95
N ILE A 24 -3.84 -8.67 -0.84
CA ILE A 24 -4.90 -7.67 -0.60
C ILE A 24 -4.82 -6.52 -1.61
N LEU A 25 -3.60 -6.18 -2.00
CA LEU A 25 -3.35 -5.17 -3.00
C LEU A 25 -3.83 -5.59 -4.38
N HIS A 26 -4.02 -6.89 -4.66
CA HIS A 26 -4.47 -7.40 -5.95
C HIS A 26 -5.99 -7.59 -6.04
N LEU A 27 -6.75 -7.15 -5.04
CA LEU A 27 -8.21 -7.28 -5.06
C LEU A 27 -8.80 -6.37 -6.16
N PRO A 28 -9.60 -6.91 -7.09
CA PRO A 28 -9.96 -6.24 -8.34
C PRO A 28 -10.93 -5.07 -8.18
N HIS A 29 -11.55 -4.94 -7.00
CA HIS A 29 -12.53 -3.89 -6.70
C HIS A 29 -12.11 -3.03 -5.50
N LEU A 30 -10.93 -3.28 -4.92
CA LEU A 30 -10.45 -2.53 -3.77
C LEU A 30 -10.05 -1.12 -4.21
N LYS A 31 -10.69 -0.12 -3.61
CA LYS A 31 -10.51 1.31 -3.86
C LYS A 31 -9.84 2.03 -2.71
N TYR A 32 -10.10 1.58 -1.49
CA TYR A 32 -9.58 2.21 -0.27
C TYR A 32 -8.85 1.18 0.57
N LEU A 33 -7.57 1.44 0.84
CA LEU A 33 -6.77 0.61 1.73
C LEU A 33 -5.99 1.48 2.71
N ASP A 34 -6.16 1.20 3.99
CA ASP A 34 -5.51 1.94 5.06
C ASP A 34 -4.85 0.96 6.03
N PHE A 35 -3.51 1.00 6.06
CA PHE A 35 -2.66 0.26 6.99
C PHE A 35 -1.94 1.20 7.96
N GLY A 36 -2.36 2.47 8.05
CA GLY A 36 -1.69 3.47 8.86
C GLY A 36 -1.50 3.04 10.32
N TYR A 37 -0.41 3.48 10.95
CA TYR A 37 -0.13 3.25 12.37
C TYR A 37 -0.01 1.77 12.73
N ASN A 38 0.69 1.00 11.89
CA ASN A 38 1.05 -0.38 12.14
C ASN A 38 2.57 -0.59 12.01
N ASP A 39 3.33 -0.07 12.97
CA ASP A 39 4.81 -0.03 12.99
C ASP A 39 5.48 -1.40 12.92
N GLY A 40 4.77 -2.46 13.32
CA GLY A 40 5.26 -3.83 13.22
C GLY A 40 5.01 -4.50 11.87
N LEU A 41 4.26 -3.84 10.98
CA LEU A 41 3.97 -4.31 9.63
C LEU A 41 5.15 -3.94 8.71
N PHE A 42 5.56 -4.88 7.86
CA PHE A 42 6.65 -4.66 6.91
C PHE A 42 6.38 -5.34 5.57
N PHE A 43 7.12 -4.91 4.54
CA PHE A 43 7.14 -5.59 3.25
C PHE A 43 8.20 -6.69 3.23
N ASP A 44 7.81 -7.91 2.87
CA ASP A 44 8.72 -9.05 2.72
C ASP A 44 9.39 -9.11 1.33
N SER A 45 8.85 -8.35 0.39
CA SER A 45 9.25 -8.32 -1.00
C SER A 45 8.95 -6.94 -1.59
N PRO A 46 9.69 -6.52 -2.65
CA PRO A 46 9.35 -5.30 -3.36
C PRO A 46 7.90 -5.38 -3.82
N LEU A 47 7.16 -4.29 -3.64
CA LEU A 47 5.84 -4.17 -4.22
C LEU A 47 5.95 -4.45 -5.73
N SER A 48 5.03 -5.23 -6.26
CA SER A 48 4.86 -5.36 -7.70
C SER A 48 3.38 -5.53 -8.00
N ASN A 49 2.90 -4.83 -9.04
CA ASN A 49 1.61 -5.06 -9.67
C ASN A 49 0.37 -5.12 -8.74
N TRP A 50 0.22 -4.18 -7.81
CA TRP A 50 -1.05 -3.99 -7.10
C TRP A 50 -2.21 -3.56 -8.04
N SER A 51 -3.44 -3.69 -7.56
CA SER A 51 -4.69 -3.54 -8.30
C SER A 51 -4.83 -2.15 -8.92
N SER A 52 -5.30 -2.13 -10.17
CA SER A 52 -5.62 -0.90 -10.88
C SER A 52 -6.79 -0.14 -10.25
N SER A 53 -7.64 -0.76 -9.43
CA SER A 53 -8.81 -0.10 -8.86
C SER A 53 -8.52 0.80 -7.65
N LEU A 54 -7.32 0.74 -7.07
CA LEU A 54 -7.02 1.45 -5.82
C LEU A 54 -7.02 2.97 -6.07
N GLU A 55 -7.71 3.72 -5.22
CA GLU A 55 -7.85 5.18 -5.30
C GLU A 55 -7.18 5.85 -4.10
N PHE A 56 -7.18 5.19 -2.94
CA PHE A 56 -6.59 5.67 -1.70
C PHE A 56 -5.69 4.59 -1.08
N LEU A 57 -4.50 5.00 -0.66
CA LEU A 57 -3.58 4.18 0.11
C LEU A 57 -2.91 4.94 1.25
N ASP A 58 -3.03 4.42 2.47
CA ASP A 58 -2.25 4.86 3.61
C ASP A 58 -1.30 3.75 4.09
N LEU A 59 0.01 4.03 4.06
CA LEU A 59 1.09 3.20 4.61
C LEU A 59 1.89 3.96 5.69
N SER A 60 1.32 5.02 6.25
CA SER A 60 1.95 5.82 7.29
C SER A 60 2.33 4.94 8.47
N TRP A 61 3.54 5.12 8.99
CA TRP A 61 4.10 4.30 10.06
C TRP A 61 4.19 2.81 9.74
N VAL A 62 4.26 2.42 8.46
CA VAL A 62 4.62 1.06 8.05
C VAL A 62 6.13 1.00 7.76
N ASN A 63 6.76 -0.13 8.09
CA ASN A 63 8.17 -0.34 7.78
C ASN A 63 8.38 -0.64 6.27
N LEU A 64 8.84 0.36 5.53
CA LEU A 64 9.11 0.30 4.08
C LEU A 64 10.58 0.00 3.76
N SER A 65 11.27 -0.79 4.58
CA SER A 65 12.70 -1.07 4.41
C SER A 65 13.04 -1.70 3.05
N THR A 66 12.07 -2.32 2.37
CA THR A 66 12.15 -2.65 0.94
C THR A 66 11.56 -1.49 0.13
N SER A 67 12.26 -1.06 -0.93
CA SER A 67 11.83 0.05 -1.79
C SER A 67 10.40 -0.13 -2.34
N LEU A 68 9.69 0.99 -2.48
CA LEU A 68 8.46 1.08 -3.27
C LEU A 68 8.69 0.59 -4.72
N PRO A 69 7.65 0.13 -5.43
CA PRO A 69 7.79 -0.38 -6.80
C PRO A 69 8.27 0.73 -7.74
N SER A 70 9.06 0.37 -8.75
CA SER A 70 9.43 1.31 -9.82
C SER A 70 8.27 1.66 -10.75
N SER A 71 7.31 0.75 -10.93
CA SER A 71 6.06 0.99 -11.65
C SER A 71 4.90 0.36 -10.89
N PRO A 72 3.92 1.16 -10.45
CA PRO A 72 2.83 0.68 -9.63
C PRO A 72 1.70 0.12 -10.52
N GLY A 73 1.73 0.26 -11.85
CA GLY A 73 0.57 -0.11 -12.69
C GLY A 73 -0.72 0.63 -12.32
N GLN A 74 -0.61 1.73 -11.58
CA GLN A 74 -1.68 2.39 -10.87
C GLN A 74 -2.10 3.66 -11.62
N GLN A 75 -3.22 3.59 -12.33
CA GLN A 75 -3.77 4.71 -13.11
C GLN A 75 -4.83 5.51 -12.35
N HIS A 76 -5.23 5.05 -11.15
CA HIS A 76 -6.42 5.54 -10.46
C HIS A 76 -6.16 6.06 -9.04
N LEU A 77 -4.93 5.94 -8.53
CA LEU A 77 -4.53 6.39 -7.20
C LEU A 77 -4.57 7.91 -7.19
N LYS A 78 -5.32 8.45 -6.23
CA LYS A 78 -5.52 9.88 -6.01
C LYS A 78 -4.83 10.33 -4.72
N GLU A 79 -4.75 9.42 -3.75
CA GLU A 79 -4.24 9.71 -2.42
C GLU A 79 -3.25 8.64 -1.98
N LEU A 80 -2.06 9.11 -1.59
CA LEU A 80 -0.97 8.27 -1.08
C LEU A 80 -0.36 8.92 0.17
N TYR A 81 -0.40 8.22 1.28
CA TYR A 81 0.18 8.65 2.55
C TYR A 81 1.36 7.74 2.92
N LEU A 82 2.54 8.36 3.10
CA LEU A 82 3.82 7.71 3.44
C LEU A 82 4.48 8.39 4.65
N ILE A 83 3.68 8.79 5.64
CA ILE A 83 4.17 9.57 6.78
C ILE A 83 4.99 8.66 7.70
N ASN A 84 6.19 9.10 8.08
CA ASN A 84 7.08 8.38 8.99
C ASN A 84 7.38 6.92 8.56
N CYS A 85 7.58 6.71 7.27
CA CYS A 85 8.00 5.43 6.72
C CYS A 85 9.53 5.30 6.68
N SER A 86 10.05 4.13 7.05
CA SER A 86 11.47 3.79 6.90
C SER A 86 11.81 3.41 5.45
N THR A 87 11.86 4.38 4.54
CA THR A 87 12.23 4.10 3.14
C THR A 87 13.75 4.05 2.97
N HIS A 88 14.32 2.88 2.66
CA HIS A 88 15.67 2.79 2.12
C HIS A 88 15.61 2.92 0.59
N GLY A 89 15.78 4.14 0.07
CA GLY A 89 15.81 4.40 -1.38
C GLY A 89 15.16 5.72 -1.78
N SER A 90 15.20 6.02 -3.08
CA SER A 90 14.51 7.17 -3.67
C SER A 90 13.00 6.93 -3.76
N ILE A 91 12.20 7.97 -3.50
CA ILE A 91 10.77 7.97 -3.83
C ILE A 91 10.61 7.72 -5.34
N PRO A 92 9.89 6.68 -5.78
CA PRO A 92 9.72 6.39 -7.20
C PRO A 92 9.03 7.53 -7.95
N THR A 93 9.34 7.68 -9.23
CA THR A 93 8.86 8.81 -10.03
C THR A 93 7.36 8.83 -10.26
N TRP A 94 6.69 7.67 -10.23
CA TRP A 94 5.24 7.58 -10.37
C TRP A 94 4.48 8.30 -9.26
N VAL A 95 5.07 8.46 -8.08
CA VAL A 95 4.46 9.19 -6.95
C VAL A 95 4.17 10.63 -7.36
N TRP A 96 5.01 11.22 -8.21
CA TRP A 96 4.83 12.57 -8.73
C TRP A 96 3.74 12.68 -9.80
N ASN A 97 3.26 11.55 -10.33
CA ASN A 97 2.20 11.50 -11.34
C ASN A 97 0.81 11.27 -10.74
N ILE A 98 0.68 11.20 -9.41
CA ILE A 98 -0.60 11.19 -8.72
C ILE A 98 -1.22 12.58 -8.87
N SER A 99 -2.39 12.66 -9.52
CA SER A 99 -3.09 13.91 -9.88
C SER A 99 -4.34 14.14 -9.03
#